data_AF-A0A928ZJI2-F1
#
_entry.id   AF-A0A928ZJI2-F1
#
_cell.length_a   1.000
_cell.length_b   1.000
_cell.length_c   1.000
_cell.angle_alpha   90.00
_cell.angle_beta   90.00
_cell.angle_gamma   90.00
#
_symmetry.space_group_name_H-M   'P 1'
#
loop_
_entity.id
_entity.type
_entity.pdbx_description
1 polymer ?
#
loop_
_entity_poly.entity_id
_entity_poly.type
_entity_poly.pdbx_seq_one_letter_code
_entity_poly.pdbx_strand_id
1 'polypeptide(L)'
;RNQWGIPKDVPLVLFMSRIDQKKGLNLLIPALEKLLAVGVDFHFVLAGTNSQDPDYEQKIKSQIANSSLRSHTTVTGFVSGELKASLLQAADLFVLPSYYENFGIAVAEAMVAGIPVVISDQVHIWQQVRDSESGWVGATEVQALVELLQEALQNPQERQRRGLNAQQYALQNFSWNAIARQIIQAYQKIITN
;
A
#
# COMPACT_ATOMS: atom_id res chain seq x y z
N ARG A 1 0.87 -16.28 -2.78
CA ARG A 1 1.96 -16.57 -3.73
C ARG A 1 1.68 -17.80 -4.61
N ASN A 2 1.56 -19.01 -4.05
CA ASN A 2 1.35 -20.26 -4.82
C ASN A 2 0.19 -20.21 -5.83
N GLN A 3 -0.98 -19.70 -5.43
CA GLN A 3 -2.18 -19.61 -6.28
C GLN A 3 -1.92 -18.91 -7.63
N TRP A 4 -1.02 -17.93 -7.67
CA TRP A 4 -0.72 -17.14 -8.86
C TRP A 4 0.73 -17.30 -9.35
N GLY A 5 1.46 -18.31 -8.84
CA GLY A 5 2.85 -18.53 -9.23
C GLY A 5 3.79 -17.38 -8.92
N ILE A 6 3.47 -16.55 -7.90
CA ILE A 6 4.32 -15.39 -7.53
C ILE A 6 5.66 -15.90 -6.98
N PRO A 7 6.81 -15.46 -7.52
CA PRO A 7 8.13 -15.88 -7.05
C PRO A 7 8.33 -15.57 -5.57
N LYS A 8 9.15 -16.37 -4.88
CA LYS A 8 9.37 -16.25 -3.41
C LYS A 8 10.61 -15.42 -3.07
N ASP A 9 11.50 -15.29 -4.03
CA ASP A 9 12.80 -14.63 -3.97
C ASP A 9 12.73 -13.13 -4.29
N VAL A 10 11.60 -12.67 -4.83
CA VAL A 10 11.38 -11.24 -5.12
C VAL A 10 10.44 -10.60 -4.10
N PRO A 11 10.62 -9.30 -3.79
CA PRO A 11 9.68 -8.55 -2.96
C PRO A 11 8.30 -8.48 -3.62
N LEU A 12 7.25 -8.69 -2.84
CA LEU A 12 5.86 -8.52 -3.27
C LEU A 12 5.38 -7.11 -2.89
N VAL A 13 5.12 -6.29 -3.92
CA VAL A 13 4.54 -4.95 -3.80
C VAL A 13 3.03 -5.08 -3.92
N LEU A 14 2.30 -4.74 -2.86
CA LEU A 14 0.84 -4.82 -2.83
C LEU A 14 0.21 -3.44 -2.95
N PHE A 15 -0.62 -3.25 -3.98
CA PHE A 15 -1.64 -2.20 -4.00
C PHE A 15 -2.99 -2.85 -3.70
N MET A 16 -3.74 -2.30 -2.74
CA MET A 16 -5.07 -2.77 -2.42
C MET A 16 -6.05 -1.62 -2.21
N SER A 17 -6.90 -1.39 -3.21
CA SER A 17 -7.92 -0.34 -3.22
C SER A 17 -8.84 -0.53 -4.43
N ARG A 18 -9.97 0.18 -4.48
CA ARG A 18 -10.69 0.37 -5.75
C ARG A 18 -9.74 0.89 -6.83
N ILE A 19 -9.93 0.43 -8.07
CA ILE A 19 -9.23 0.96 -9.24
C ILE A 19 -9.91 2.28 -9.63
N ASP A 20 -9.38 3.37 -9.10
CA ASP A 20 -9.97 4.71 -9.19
C ASP A 20 -8.85 5.73 -9.41
N GLN A 21 -9.10 6.77 -10.21
CA GLN A 21 -8.12 7.80 -10.56
C GLN A 21 -7.50 8.45 -9.32
N LYS A 22 -8.27 8.61 -8.24
CA LYS A 22 -7.80 9.21 -6.99
C LYS A 22 -6.73 8.36 -6.29
N LYS A 23 -6.57 7.10 -6.66
CA LYS A 23 -5.64 6.16 -6.01
C LYS A 23 -4.24 6.14 -6.61
N GLY A 24 -4.01 6.94 -7.66
CA GLY A 24 -2.67 7.20 -8.18
C GLY A 24 -2.06 6.04 -8.96
N LEU A 25 -2.86 5.16 -9.56
CA LEU A 25 -2.32 4.09 -10.41
C LEU A 25 -1.61 4.62 -11.66
N ASN A 26 -2.01 5.81 -12.13
CA ASN A 26 -1.30 6.55 -13.17
C ASN A 26 0.07 7.09 -12.73
N LEU A 27 0.36 7.12 -11.43
CA LEU A 27 1.69 7.38 -10.88
C LEU A 27 2.46 6.09 -10.67
N LEU A 28 1.79 5.09 -10.07
CA LEU A 28 2.41 3.83 -9.66
C LEU A 28 2.91 3.00 -10.85
N ILE A 29 2.10 2.85 -11.90
CA ILE A 29 2.47 2.01 -13.05
C ILE A 29 3.74 2.55 -13.73
N PRO A 30 3.83 3.83 -14.13
CA PRO A 30 5.06 4.37 -14.70
C PRO A 30 6.27 4.30 -13.75
N ALA A 31 6.06 4.42 -12.44
CA ALA A 31 7.14 4.29 -11.46
C ALA A 31 7.71 2.86 -11.44
N LEU A 32 6.83 1.85 -11.42
CA LEU A 32 7.22 0.44 -11.46
C LEU A 32 7.89 0.07 -12.80
N GLU A 33 7.41 0.59 -13.94
CA GLU A 33 8.05 0.40 -15.25
C GLU A 33 9.49 0.95 -15.26
N LYS A 34 9.71 2.15 -14.70
CA LYS A 34 11.05 2.76 -14.57
C LYS A 34 11.98 1.91 -13.71
N LEU A 35 11.48 1.35 -12.61
CA LEU A 35 12.26 0.49 -11.72
C LEU A 35 12.67 -0.82 -12.40
N LEU A 36 11.75 -1.46 -13.13
CA LEU A 36 12.09 -2.64 -13.94
C LEU A 36 13.14 -2.31 -15.00
N ALA A 37 13.04 -1.14 -15.65
CA ALA A 37 13.97 -0.73 -16.70
C ALA A 37 15.43 -0.56 -16.19
N VAL A 38 15.61 -0.26 -14.91
CA VAL A 38 16.93 -0.17 -14.26
C VAL A 38 17.32 -1.43 -13.49
N GLY A 39 16.55 -2.52 -13.64
CA GLY A 39 16.88 -3.84 -13.11
C GLY A 39 16.49 -4.08 -11.64
N VAL A 40 15.56 -3.29 -11.08
CA VAL A 40 14.98 -3.59 -9.76
C VAL A 40 13.94 -4.70 -9.92
N ASP A 41 14.15 -5.82 -9.24
CA ASP A 41 13.25 -6.97 -9.29
C ASP A 41 12.18 -6.92 -8.20
N PHE A 42 10.93 -7.25 -8.57
CA PHE A 42 9.76 -7.30 -7.69
C PHE A 42 8.59 -7.99 -8.40
N HIS A 43 7.58 -8.39 -7.61
CA HIS A 43 6.28 -8.78 -8.14
C HIS A 43 5.19 -7.84 -7.63
N PHE A 44 4.46 -7.21 -8.55
CA PHE A 44 3.37 -6.30 -8.24
C PHE A 44 2.03 -7.05 -8.16
N VAL A 45 1.26 -6.81 -7.09
CA VAL A 45 -0.12 -7.29 -6.96
C VAL A 45 -1.07 -6.11 -6.94
N LEU A 46 -1.95 -6.04 -7.95
CA LEU A 46 -3.05 -5.09 -8.03
C LEU A 46 -4.34 -5.77 -7.53
N ALA A 47 -4.71 -5.50 -6.28
CA ALA A 47 -5.90 -6.03 -5.64
C ALA A 47 -7.01 -4.99 -5.56
N GLY A 48 -8.00 -5.10 -6.45
CA GLY A 48 -9.04 -4.09 -6.58
C GLY A 48 -9.95 -4.28 -7.78
N THR A 49 -11.13 -3.65 -7.71
CA THR A 49 -12.05 -3.42 -8.82
C THR A 49 -12.82 -2.14 -8.54
N ASN A 50 -13.42 -1.56 -9.56
CA ASN A 50 -14.35 -0.45 -9.46
C ASN A 50 -15.42 -0.57 -10.55
N SER A 51 -16.47 -1.33 -10.27
CA SER A 51 -17.59 -1.50 -11.21
C SER A 51 -18.34 -0.19 -11.55
N GLN A 52 -18.11 0.88 -10.79
CA GLN A 52 -18.66 2.21 -11.03
C GLN A 52 -17.88 3.00 -12.09
N ASP A 53 -16.66 2.57 -12.43
CA ASP A 53 -15.81 3.17 -13.47
C ASP A 53 -15.08 2.06 -14.26
N PRO A 54 -15.83 1.27 -15.07
CA PRO A 54 -15.27 0.15 -15.82
C PRO A 54 -14.25 0.59 -16.88
N ASP A 55 -14.41 1.79 -17.44
CA ASP A 55 -13.51 2.32 -18.46
C ASP A 55 -12.12 2.61 -17.89
N TYR A 56 -12.04 3.23 -16.72
CA TYR A 56 -10.75 3.43 -16.05
C TYR A 56 -10.14 2.11 -15.61
N GLU A 57 -10.93 1.18 -15.08
CA GLU A 57 -10.44 -0.15 -14.71
C GLU A 57 -9.84 -0.89 -15.93
N GLN A 58 -10.55 -0.88 -17.06
CA GLN A 58 -10.07 -1.50 -18.29
C GLN A 58 -8.82 -0.80 -18.83
N LYS A 59 -8.74 0.53 -18.74
CA LYS A 59 -7.56 1.31 -19.12
C LYS A 59 -6.33 0.86 -18.33
N ILE A 60 -6.45 0.75 -17.00
CA ILE A 60 -5.35 0.31 -16.13
C ILE A 60 -4.90 -1.12 -16.46
N LYS A 61 -5.86 -2.05 -16.60
CA LYS A 61 -5.54 -3.44 -16.97
C LYS A 61 -4.85 -3.53 -18.34
N SER A 62 -5.33 -2.76 -19.31
CA SER A 62 -4.74 -2.71 -20.65
C SER A 62 -3.34 -2.09 -20.64
N GLN A 63 -3.11 -1.05 -19.84
CA GLN A 63 -1.78 -0.46 -19.67
C GLN A 63 -0.78 -1.49 -19.14
N ILE A 64 -1.14 -2.22 -18.07
CA ILE A 64 -0.29 -3.29 -17.53
C ILE A 64 -0.05 -4.38 -18.56
N ALA A 65 -1.09 -4.87 -19.24
CA ALA A 65 -1.00 -5.96 -20.21
C ALA A 65 -0.13 -5.63 -21.44
N ASN A 66 0.02 -4.35 -21.77
CA ASN A 66 0.81 -3.84 -22.90
C ASN A 66 2.17 -3.24 -22.48
N SER A 67 2.61 -3.47 -21.24
CA SER A 67 3.86 -2.94 -20.69
C SER A 67 4.84 -4.05 -20.28
N SER A 68 6.07 -3.66 -19.91
CA SER A 68 7.06 -4.55 -19.29
C SER A 68 6.61 -5.12 -17.93
N LEU A 69 5.59 -4.54 -17.30
CA LEU A 69 5.02 -5.05 -16.05
C LEU A 69 4.15 -6.30 -16.24
N ARG A 70 3.76 -6.65 -17.47
CA ARG A 70 2.84 -7.78 -17.73
C ARG A 70 3.27 -9.06 -17.04
N SER A 71 4.55 -9.43 -17.11
CA SER A 71 5.09 -10.66 -16.50
C SER A 71 5.39 -10.53 -15.02
N HIS A 72 5.34 -9.31 -14.47
CA HIS A 72 5.68 -8.98 -13.09
C HIS A 72 4.45 -8.53 -12.29
N THR A 73 3.24 -8.71 -12.85
CA THR A 73 2.00 -8.23 -12.22
C THR A 73 0.94 -9.31 -12.14
N THR A 74 0.30 -9.40 -10.97
CA THR A 74 -0.95 -10.15 -10.78
C THR A 74 -2.09 -9.19 -10.49
N VAL A 75 -3.13 -9.22 -11.33
CA VAL A 75 -4.38 -8.50 -11.08
C VAL A 75 -5.40 -9.49 -10.50
N THR A 76 -5.80 -9.29 -9.24
CA THR A 76 -6.65 -10.28 -8.54
C THR A 76 -8.15 -9.99 -8.66
N GLY A 77 -8.51 -8.76 -9.02
CA GLY A 77 -9.88 -8.25 -8.83
C GLY A 77 -10.16 -7.91 -7.36
N PHE A 78 -11.44 -7.84 -6.98
CA PHE A 78 -11.85 -7.62 -5.59
C PHE A 78 -11.38 -8.77 -4.67
N VAL A 79 -10.83 -8.43 -3.51
CA VAL A 79 -10.40 -9.40 -2.50
C VAL A 79 -11.04 -9.11 -1.15
N SER A 80 -11.40 -10.16 -0.42
CA SER A 80 -11.99 -10.07 0.91
C SER A 80 -11.64 -11.32 1.74
N GLY A 81 -12.00 -11.31 3.03
CA GLY A 81 -11.80 -12.44 3.93
C GLY A 81 -10.37 -12.97 3.97
N GLU A 82 -10.23 -14.29 3.89
CA GLU A 82 -8.94 -14.99 3.96
C GLU A 82 -7.99 -14.60 2.84
N LEU A 83 -8.50 -14.30 1.63
CA LEU A 83 -7.65 -13.92 0.51
C LEU A 83 -6.98 -12.57 0.76
N LYS A 84 -7.75 -11.59 1.28
CA LYS A 84 -7.22 -10.29 1.69
C LYS A 84 -6.17 -10.45 2.79
N ALA A 85 -6.46 -11.24 3.81
CA ALA A 85 -5.52 -11.50 4.91
C ALA A 85 -4.22 -12.16 4.40
N SER A 86 -4.35 -13.14 3.50
CA SER A 86 -3.21 -13.83 2.88
C SER A 86 -2.36 -12.91 2.01
N LEU A 87 -2.97 -11.97 1.29
CA LEU A 87 -2.24 -10.98 0.49
C LEU A 87 -1.45 -10.02 1.38
N LEU A 88 -2.07 -9.52 2.45
CA LEU A 88 -1.38 -8.69 3.44
C LEU A 88 -0.21 -9.45 4.06
N GLN A 89 -0.43 -10.66 4.58
CA GLN A 89 0.65 -11.45 5.18
C GLN A 89 1.80 -11.79 4.23
N ALA A 90 1.52 -11.90 2.93
CA ALA A 90 2.52 -12.26 1.93
C ALA A 90 3.28 -11.06 1.33
N ALA A 91 2.81 -9.84 1.57
CA ALA A 91 3.39 -8.63 1.00
C ALA A 91 4.61 -8.16 1.78
N ASP A 92 5.62 -7.72 1.04
CA ASP A 92 6.84 -7.13 1.61
C ASP A 92 6.76 -5.60 1.69
N LEU A 93 5.87 -5.01 0.88
CA LEU A 93 5.66 -3.57 0.79
C LEU A 93 4.22 -3.30 0.37
N PHE A 94 3.56 -2.35 1.06
CA PHE A 94 2.25 -1.87 0.65
C PHE A 94 2.38 -0.49 0.00
N VAL A 95 1.69 -0.22 -1.11
CA VAL A 95 1.79 1.06 -1.83
C VAL A 95 0.42 1.67 -2.13
N LEU A 96 0.26 2.96 -1.80
CA LEU A 96 -0.97 3.72 -2.06
C LEU A 96 -0.67 5.21 -2.28
N PRO A 97 -0.25 5.63 -3.49
CA PRO A 97 0.14 7.01 -3.81
C PRO A 97 -1.09 7.86 -4.18
N SER A 98 -2.13 7.83 -3.33
CA SER A 98 -3.40 8.47 -3.63
C SER A 98 -3.26 9.98 -3.78
N TYR A 99 -4.02 10.60 -4.67
CA TYR A 99 -4.18 12.07 -4.71
C TYR A 99 -5.04 12.60 -3.56
N TYR A 100 -5.86 11.73 -2.99
CA TYR A 100 -6.70 12.05 -1.84
C TYR A 100 -7.14 10.75 -1.15
N GLU A 101 -6.93 10.68 0.16
CA GLU A 101 -7.42 9.57 0.98
C GLU A 101 -7.78 10.04 2.39
N ASN A 102 -9.02 9.75 2.81
CA ASN A 102 -9.58 10.23 4.08
C ASN A 102 -8.81 9.72 5.30
N PHE A 103 -8.56 8.41 5.36
CA PHE A 103 -7.81 7.79 6.44
C PHE A 103 -6.83 6.76 5.88
N GLY A 104 -7.29 5.97 4.91
CA GLY A 104 -6.48 4.89 4.34
C GLY A 104 -6.57 3.64 5.19
N ILE A 105 -7.78 3.08 5.35
CA ILE A 105 -8.01 1.85 6.11
C ILE A 105 -7.10 0.72 5.61
N ALA A 106 -6.91 0.60 4.29
CA ALA A 106 -6.00 -0.40 3.72
C ALA A 106 -4.54 -0.17 4.12
N VAL A 107 -4.10 1.09 4.29
CA VAL A 107 -2.78 1.44 4.81
C VAL A 107 -2.68 1.01 6.27
N ALA A 108 -3.68 1.33 7.10
CA ALA A 108 -3.69 0.91 8.51
C ALA A 108 -3.72 -0.62 8.67
N GLU A 109 -4.47 -1.35 7.84
CA GLU A 109 -4.48 -2.82 7.82
C GLU A 109 -3.11 -3.39 7.44
N ALA A 110 -2.43 -2.79 6.45
CA ALA A 110 -1.07 -3.16 6.08
C ALA A 110 -0.08 -2.94 7.23
N MET A 111 -0.18 -1.80 7.90
CA MET A 111 0.64 -1.50 9.07
C MET A 111 0.39 -2.50 10.21
N VAL A 112 -0.87 -2.84 10.52
CA VAL A 112 -1.19 -3.88 11.53
C VAL A 112 -0.58 -5.23 11.18
N ALA A 113 -0.55 -5.59 9.88
CA ALA A 113 0.08 -6.80 9.38
C ALA A 113 1.63 -6.75 9.41
N GLY A 114 2.24 -5.65 9.85
CA GLY A 114 3.69 -5.47 9.93
C GLY A 114 4.34 -5.19 8.59
N ILE A 115 3.58 -4.66 7.63
CA ILE A 115 4.05 -4.32 6.30
C ILE A 115 4.37 -2.82 6.29
N PRO A 116 5.60 -2.42 5.91
CA PRO A 116 5.89 -1.01 5.72
C PRO A 116 5.12 -0.47 4.51
N VAL A 117 4.82 0.82 4.53
CA VAL A 117 3.94 1.45 3.53
C VAL A 117 4.67 2.52 2.72
N VAL A 118 4.40 2.63 1.41
CA VAL A 118 4.78 3.76 0.56
C VAL A 118 3.50 4.50 0.20
N ILE A 119 3.35 5.72 0.71
CA ILE A 119 2.14 6.52 0.50
C ILE A 119 2.48 7.94 0.04
N SER A 120 1.49 8.63 -0.49
CA SER A 120 1.63 10.07 -0.73
C SER A 120 1.37 10.87 0.55
N ASP A 121 1.83 12.13 0.55
CA ASP A 121 1.48 13.15 1.55
C ASP A 121 0.00 13.60 1.49
N GLN A 122 -0.80 13.05 0.57
CA GLN A 122 -2.24 13.28 0.46
C GLN A 122 -3.08 12.18 1.12
N VAL A 123 -2.45 11.19 1.75
CA VAL A 123 -3.12 10.23 2.63
C VAL A 123 -3.11 10.79 4.05
N HIS A 124 -4.29 10.96 4.68
CA HIS A 124 -4.39 11.70 5.94
C HIS A 124 -3.45 11.24 7.07
N ILE A 125 -3.12 9.95 7.12
CA ILE A 125 -2.21 9.40 8.14
C ILE A 125 -0.71 9.55 7.81
N TRP A 126 -0.34 10.35 6.80
CA TRP A 126 1.04 10.45 6.32
C TRP A 126 2.02 10.95 7.39
N GLN A 127 1.60 11.86 8.26
CA GLN A 127 2.45 12.37 9.34
C GLN A 127 2.80 11.26 10.33
N GLN A 128 1.81 10.45 10.69
CA GLN A 128 1.97 9.31 11.57
C GLN A 128 2.91 8.28 10.93
N VAL A 129 2.79 8.03 9.62
CA VAL A 129 3.70 7.12 8.91
C VAL A 129 5.15 7.63 8.91
N ARG A 130 5.33 8.93 8.66
CA ARG A 130 6.66 9.56 8.67
C ARG A 130 7.26 9.57 10.06
N ASP A 131 6.53 10.06 11.05
CA ASP A 131 7.03 10.32 12.41
C ASP A 131 7.29 9.01 13.18
N SER A 132 6.58 7.93 12.86
CA SER A 132 6.84 6.59 13.40
C SER A 132 7.85 5.77 12.59
N GLU A 133 8.35 6.30 11.47
CA GLU A 133 9.17 5.58 10.51
C GLU A 133 8.55 4.24 10.08
N SER A 134 7.24 4.19 9.88
CA SER A 134 6.51 2.98 9.49
C SER A 134 6.46 2.74 7.98
N GLY A 135 7.16 3.58 7.21
CA GLY A 135 7.07 3.60 5.77
C GLY A 135 7.74 4.82 5.16
N TRP A 136 7.43 5.08 3.90
CA TRP A 136 7.94 6.19 3.10
C TRP A 136 6.79 7.06 2.63
N VAL A 137 7.01 8.38 2.65
CA VAL A 137 6.01 9.39 2.28
C VAL A 137 6.62 10.32 1.25
N GLY A 138 5.90 10.63 0.18
CA GLY A 138 6.34 11.61 -0.80
C GLY A 138 5.21 12.28 -1.56
N ALA A 139 5.59 13.15 -2.50
CA ALA A 139 4.65 13.86 -3.34
C ALA A 139 3.94 12.93 -4.33
N THR A 140 2.79 13.37 -4.83
CA THR A 140 2.02 12.69 -5.89
C THR A 140 2.65 12.88 -7.27
N GLU A 141 3.90 12.47 -7.42
CA GLU A 141 4.72 12.61 -8.63
C GLU A 141 5.40 11.28 -8.96
N VAL A 142 5.50 10.94 -10.25
CA VAL A 142 6.11 9.67 -10.68
C VAL A 142 7.55 9.56 -10.18
N GLN A 143 8.34 10.63 -10.28
CA GLN A 143 9.75 10.60 -9.93
C GLN A 143 9.97 10.42 -8.41
N ALA A 144 9.19 11.13 -7.59
CA ALA A 144 9.19 10.93 -6.15
C ALA A 144 8.84 9.47 -5.79
N LEU A 145 7.81 8.90 -6.43
CA LEU A 145 7.42 7.52 -6.18
C LEU A 145 8.48 6.49 -6.60
N VAL A 146 9.21 6.74 -7.69
CA VAL A 146 10.35 5.91 -8.10
C VAL A 146 11.40 5.87 -7.00
N GLU A 147 11.79 7.02 -6.44
CA GLU A 147 12.83 7.11 -5.42
C GLU A 147 12.45 6.36 -4.15
N LEU A 148 11.22 6.56 -3.65
CA LEU A 148 10.73 5.86 -2.46
C LEU A 148 10.64 4.34 -2.68
N LEU A 149 10.10 3.92 -3.82
CA LEU A 149 9.99 2.49 -4.15
C LEU A 149 11.36 1.86 -4.36
N GLN A 150 12.31 2.58 -4.96
CA GLN A 150 13.68 2.09 -5.13
C GLN A 150 14.36 1.84 -3.78
N GLU A 151 14.31 2.82 -2.88
CA GLU A 151 14.86 2.69 -1.53
C GLU A 151 14.21 1.52 -0.79
N ALA A 152 12.87 1.47 -0.81
CA ALA A 152 12.11 0.40 -0.17
C ALA A 152 12.44 -0.96 -0.75
N LEU A 153 12.61 -1.11 -2.08
CA LEU A 153 12.85 -2.41 -2.72
C LEU A 153 14.30 -2.89 -2.60
N GLN A 154 15.26 -1.98 -2.51
CA GLN A 154 16.69 -2.33 -2.47
C GLN A 154 17.24 -2.56 -1.05
N ASN A 155 16.50 -2.20 0.00
CA ASN A 155 16.95 -2.37 1.39
C ASN A 155 16.00 -3.28 2.22
N PRO A 156 16.20 -4.62 2.20
CA PRO A 156 15.38 -5.56 2.96
C PRO A 156 15.41 -5.33 4.47
N GLN A 157 16.55 -4.91 5.03
CA GLN A 157 16.70 -4.64 6.46
C GLN A 157 15.85 -3.43 6.86
N GLU A 158 15.85 -2.37 6.04
CA GLU A 158 15.04 -1.19 6.30
C GLU A 158 13.55 -1.48 6.11
N ARG A 159 13.15 -2.29 5.12
CA ARG A 159 11.76 -2.77 5.03
C ARG A 159 11.34 -3.49 6.30
N GLN A 160 12.16 -4.41 6.80
CA GLN A 160 11.86 -5.16 8.00
C GLN A 160 11.73 -4.24 9.23
N ARG A 161 12.66 -3.30 9.41
CA ARG A 161 12.64 -2.33 10.51
C ARG A 161 11.37 -1.46 10.47
N ARG A 162 11.06 -0.87 9.31
CA ARG A 162 9.86 -0.04 9.13
C ARG A 162 8.57 -0.86 9.27
N GLY A 163 8.57 -2.12 8.86
CA GLY A 163 7.44 -3.04 9.07
C GLY A 163 7.14 -3.30 10.55
N LEU A 164 8.19 -3.51 11.36
CA LEU A 164 8.05 -3.63 12.82
C LEU A 164 7.49 -2.36 13.44
N ASN A 165 8.02 -1.19 13.03
CA ASN A 165 7.51 0.10 13.47
C ASN A 165 6.04 0.30 13.07
N ALA A 166 5.67 -0.10 11.85
CA ALA A 166 4.30 -0.07 11.36
C ALA A 166 3.35 -0.87 12.23
N GLN A 167 3.73 -2.11 12.57
CA GLN A 167 2.94 -2.96 13.45
C GLN A 167 2.80 -2.36 14.84
N GLN A 168 3.92 -1.96 15.45
CA GLN A 168 3.91 -1.38 16.79
C GLN A 168 3.01 -0.14 16.85
N TYR A 169 3.19 0.79 15.91
CA TYR A 169 2.41 2.02 15.86
C TYR A 169 0.92 1.73 15.63
N ALA A 170 0.59 0.87 14.67
CA ALA A 170 -0.80 0.58 14.33
C ALA A 170 -1.53 -0.20 15.43
N LEU A 171 -0.86 -1.14 16.12
CA LEU A 171 -1.48 -1.84 17.26
C LEU A 171 -1.82 -0.89 18.41
N GLN A 172 -0.98 0.13 18.62
CA GLN A 172 -1.18 1.14 19.67
C GLN A 172 -2.23 2.19 19.32
N ASN A 173 -2.37 2.55 18.04
CA ASN A 173 -3.16 3.72 17.62
C ASN A 173 -4.37 3.40 16.73
N PHE A 174 -4.29 2.34 15.91
CA PHE A 174 -5.26 2.03 14.86
C PHE A 174 -5.99 0.70 15.06
N SER A 175 -5.59 -0.11 16.05
CA SER A 175 -6.34 -1.31 16.41
C SER A 175 -7.73 -0.95 16.94
N TRP A 176 -8.70 -1.85 16.76
CA TRP A 176 -10.05 -1.66 17.31
C TRP A 176 -10.03 -1.39 18.82
N ASN A 177 -9.15 -2.08 19.56
CA ASN A 177 -8.96 -1.85 20.98
C ASN A 177 -8.40 -0.45 21.29
N ALA A 178 -7.44 0.04 20.48
CA ALA A 178 -6.90 1.38 20.63
C ALA A 178 -7.96 2.46 20.35
N ILE A 179 -8.67 2.31 19.23
CA ILE A 179 -9.73 3.24 18.83
C ILE A 179 -10.84 3.29 19.88
N ALA A 180 -11.29 2.12 20.38
CA ALA A 180 -12.31 2.05 21.43
C ALA A 180 -11.88 2.80 22.70
N ARG A 181 -10.62 2.62 23.14
CA ARG A 181 -10.08 3.35 24.30
C ARG A 181 -10.04 4.86 24.08
N GLN A 182 -9.58 5.31 22.91
CA GLN A 182 -9.51 6.74 22.58
C GLN A 182 -10.90 7.38 22.55
N ILE A 183 -11.90 6.69 21.99
CA ILE A 183 -13.29 7.15 21.95
C ILE A 183 -13.84 7.27 23.38
N ILE A 184 -13.69 6.24 24.22
CA ILE A 184 -14.15 6.28 25.62
C ILE A 184 -13.53 7.48 26.37
N GLN A 185 -12.23 7.70 26.21
CA GLN A 185 -11.54 8.84 26.83
C GLN A 185 -12.06 10.19 26.32
N ALA A 186 -12.38 10.30 25.03
CA ALA A 186 -12.95 11.51 24.46
C ALA A 186 -14.33 11.82 25.06
N TYR A 187 -15.22 10.82 25.17
CA TYR A 187 -16.52 10.98 25.83
C TYR A 187 -16.38 11.32 27.32
N GLN A 188 -15.46 10.67 28.04
CA GLN A 188 -15.21 10.96 29.45
C GLN A 188 -14.78 12.43 29.66
N LYS A 189 -13.96 12.99 28.76
CA LYS A 189 -13.57 14.41 28.81
C LYS A 189 -14.74 15.38 28.60
N ILE A 190 -15.74 14.99 27.80
CA ILE A 190 -16.94 15.82 27.57
C ILE A 190 -17.87 15.75 28.77
N ILE A 191 -18.01 14.58 29.40
CA ILE A 191 -18.94 14.37 30.54
C ILE A 191 -18.37 14.93 31.85
N THR A 192 -17.05 14.97 32.00
CA THR A 192 -16.38 15.40 33.25
C THR A 192 -16.01 16.89 33.24
N ASN A 193 -16.15 17.57 32.10
CA ASN A 193 -16.10 19.03 31.97
C ASN A 193 -17.51 19.61 31.99
#